data_AF-A0A1Q6L3K0-F1
#
_entry.id   AF-A0A1Q6L3K0-F1
#
_cell.length_a   1.000
_cell.length_b   1.000
_cell.length_c   1.000
_cell.angle_alpha   90.00
_cell.angle_beta   90.00
_cell.angle_gamma   90.00
#
_symmetry.space_group_name_H-M   'P 1'
#
loop_
_entity.id
_entity.type
_entity.pdbx_description
1 polymer ?
#
loop_
_entity_poly.entity_id
_entity_poly.type
_entity_poly.pdbx_seq_one_letter_code
_entity_poly.pdbx_strand_id
1 'polypeptide(L)'
;MGEWIDINAVVIEDAKGFQSVGTSQGFPIPDKYINEIKETELGKVMDKIFNIKESGKGKGGISFLTRDEITRIDLTKNAFIMALTKHINGEIWR
;
A
#
# COMPACT_ATOMS: atom_id res chain seq x y z
N MET A 1 10.57 19.58 -8.77
CA MET A 1 10.92 18.44 -7.91
C MET A 1 9.62 17.80 -7.49
N GLY A 2 9.36 16.58 -7.93
CA GLY A 2 8.21 15.80 -7.50
C GLY A 2 8.63 14.35 -7.52
N GLU A 3 8.32 13.62 -6.46
CA GLU A 3 8.55 12.18 -6.38
C GLU A 3 7.20 11.48 -6.47
N TRP A 4 7.17 10.35 -7.17
CA TRP A 4 6.02 9.47 -7.16
C TRP A 4 6.12 8.56 -5.95
N ILE A 5 5.05 8.51 -5.15
CA ILE A 5 4.98 7.69 -3.94
C ILE A 5 3.80 6.74 -4.10
N ASP A 6 4.04 5.45 -3.89
CA ASP A 6 2.99 4.45 -3.77
C ASP A 6 2.53 4.35 -2.31
N ILE A 7 1.21 4.37 -2.09
CA ILE A 7 0.58 4.21 -0.77
C ILE A 7 -0.61 3.27 -0.90
N ASN A 8 -0.87 2.48 0.15
CA ASN A 8 -2.12 1.77 0.29
C ASN A 8 -3.08 2.58 1.17
N ALA A 9 -4.30 2.81 0.71
CA ALA A 9 -5.35 3.48 1.47
C ALA A 9 -6.50 2.50 1.76
N VAL A 10 -6.93 2.45 3.01
CA VAL A 10 -8.00 1.58 3.49
C VAL A 10 -9.12 2.45 4.04
N VAL A 11 -10.35 2.14 3.64
CA VAL A 11 -11.58 2.72 4.19
C VAL A 11 -12.33 1.64 4.94
N ILE A 12 -12.76 1.96 6.17
CA ILE A 12 -13.59 1.08 7.00
C ILE A 12 -14.87 1.81 7.35
N GLU A 13 -16.00 1.17 7.05
CA GLU A 13 -17.35 1.62 7.38
C GLU A 13 -18.06 0.58 8.26
N ASP A 14 -18.71 1.02 9.33
CA ASP A 14 -19.59 0.14 10.12
C ASP A 14 -21.04 0.15 9.59
N ALA A 15 -21.89 -0.73 10.09
CA ALA A 15 -23.28 -0.85 9.63
C ALA A 15 -24.15 0.41 9.88
N LYS A 16 -23.64 1.41 10.62
CA LYS A 16 -24.30 2.70 10.87
C LYS A 16 -23.78 3.81 9.95
N GLY A 17 -22.90 3.48 9.01
CA GLY A 17 -22.27 4.43 8.09
C GLY A 17 -21.12 5.23 8.71
N PHE A 18 -20.60 4.83 9.88
CA PHE A 18 -19.46 5.54 10.47
C PHE A 18 -18.18 5.13 9.74
N GLN A 19 -17.55 6.10 9.06
CA GLN A 19 -16.37 5.86 8.23
C GLN A 19 -15.06 6.33 8.87
N SER A 20 -13.99 5.64 8.51
CA SER A 20 -12.60 6.01 8.82
C SER A 20 -11.67 5.59 7.70
N VAL A 21 -10.56 6.32 7.56
CA VAL A 21 -9.54 6.10 6.54
C VAL A 21 -8.19 5.95 7.21
N GLY A 22 -7.37 5.02 6.73
CA GLY A 22 -5.99 4.84 7.14
C GLY A 22 -5.10 4.53 5.95
N THR A 23 -3.85 4.96 6.02
CA THR A 23 -2.85 4.69 4.99
C THR A 23 -1.70 3.86 5.53
N SER A 24 -1.05 3.09 4.66
CA SER A 24 0.25 2.48 4.97
C SER A 24 1.37 3.52 4.94
N GLN A 25 2.58 3.08 5.30
CA GLN A 25 3.80 3.79 4.90
C GLN A 25 3.85 3.88 3.37
N GLY A 26 4.31 5.02 2.86
CA GLY A 26 4.56 5.22 1.43
C GLY A 26 6.00 4.94 1.05
N PHE A 27 6.24 4.58 -0.21
CA PHE A 27 7.59 4.38 -0.74
C PHE A 27 7.75 5.00 -2.14
N PRO A 28 8.96 5.49 -2.46
CA PRO A 28 9.22 6.14 -3.75
C PRO A 28 9.27 5.14 -4.90
N ILE A 29 8.76 5.59 -6.05
CA ILE A 29 8.78 4.87 -7.31
C ILE A 29 9.77 5.57 -8.26
N PRO A 30 10.70 4.84 -8.91
CA PRO A 30 11.64 5.47 -9.82
C PRO A 30 10.95 6.07 -11.06
N ASP A 31 11.20 7.37 -11.33
CA ASP A 31 10.59 8.14 -12.41
C ASP A 31 10.65 7.46 -13.79
N LYS A 32 11.75 6.77 -14.08
CA LYS A 32 11.95 6.05 -15.36
C LYS A 32 10.87 5.02 -15.68
N TYR A 33 10.11 4.57 -14.68
CA TYR A 33 9.07 3.55 -14.82
C TYR A 33 7.66 4.12 -14.83
N ILE A 34 7.47 5.42 -14.59
CA ILE A 34 6.14 5.99 -14.39
C ILE A 34 5.25 5.89 -15.63
N ASN A 35 5.80 6.10 -16.82
CA ASN A 35 5.03 5.94 -18.05
C ASN A 35 4.59 4.48 -18.25
N GLU A 36 5.49 3.52 -18.00
CA GLU A 36 5.17 2.09 -18.08
C GLU A 36 4.13 1.67 -17.04
N ILE A 37 4.20 2.21 -15.81
CA ILE A 37 3.23 1.96 -14.75
C ILE A 37 1.84 2.49 -15.14
N LYS A 38 1.77 3.69 -15.74
CA LYS A 38 0.51 4.29 -16.20
C LYS A 38 -0.14 3.50 -17.35
N GLU A 39 0.66 2.91 -18.23
CA GLU A 39 0.19 2.06 -19.33
C GLU A 39 -0.17 0.64 -18.87
N THR A 40 0.36 0.20 -17.72
CA THR A 40 0.16 -1.15 -17.18
C THR A 40 -0.29 -1.11 -15.71
N GLU A 41 0.54 -1.58 -14.79
CA GLU A 41 0.34 -1.51 -13.34
C GLU A 41 1.68 -1.65 -12.62
N LEU A 42 1.80 -1.09 -11.41
CA LEU A 42 3.04 -1.14 -10.62
C LEU A 42 3.53 -2.59 -10.41
N GLY A 43 2.62 -3.53 -10.15
CA GLY A 43 2.97 -4.94 -9.91
C GLY A 43 3.76 -5.58 -11.07
N LYS A 44 3.32 -5.38 -12.32
CA LYS A 44 3.99 -5.91 -13.52
C LYS A 44 5.37 -5.31 -13.73
N VAL A 45 5.50 -4.01 -13.46
CA VAL A 45 6.78 -3.32 -13.58
C VAL A 45 7.74 -3.82 -12.50
N MET A 46 7.26 -4.06 -11.28
CA MET A 46 8.07 -4.65 -10.21
C MET A 46 8.49 -6.09 -10.53
N ASP A 47 7.62 -6.91 -11.11
CA ASP A 47 7.96 -8.26 -11.60
C ASP A 47 9.13 -8.23 -12.59
N LYS A 48 9.07 -7.29 -13.54
CA LYS A 48 10.11 -7.07 -14.55
C LYS A 48 11.43 -6.60 -13.93
N ILE A 49 11.40 -5.64 -12.99
CA ILE A 49 12.61 -5.07 -12.36
C ILE A 49 13.37 -6.14 -11.58
N PHE A 50 12.65 -6.98 -10.84
CA PHE A 50 13.25 -7.96 -9.93
C PHE A 50 13.29 -9.38 -10.50
N ASN A 51 12.93 -9.54 -11.77
CA ASN A 51 12.84 -10.84 -12.47
C ASN A 51 12.04 -11.89 -11.67
N ILE A 52 10.93 -11.45 -11.06
CA ILE A 52 10.07 -12.28 -10.23
C ILE A 52 9.05 -12.94 -11.14
N LYS A 53 8.96 -14.27 -11.12
CA LYS A 53 7.83 -14.98 -11.70
C LYS A 53 6.64 -14.84 -10.75
N GLU A 54 5.70 -13.97 -11.08
CA GLU A 54 4.38 -13.78 -10.43
C GLU A 54 4.38 -13.18 -9.00
N SER A 55 4.90 -11.96 -8.77
CA SER A 55 4.82 -11.30 -7.44
C SER A 55 3.41 -10.89 -7.00
N GLY A 56 2.42 -11.01 -7.89
CA GLY A 56 1.01 -10.77 -7.57
C GLY A 56 0.52 -11.58 -6.36
N LYS A 57 1.11 -12.75 -6.10
CA LYS A 57 0.78 -13.64 -4.96
C LYS A 57 1.95 -13.69 -3.97
N GLY A 58 1.74 -13.24 -2.72
CA GLY A 58 2.76 -13.29 -1.66
C GLY A 58 3.28 -11.93 -1.18
N LYS A 59 4.58 -11.86 -0.85
CA LYS A 59 5.25 -10.72 -0.18
C LYS A 59 5.17 -9.38 -0.93
N GLY A 60 4.92 -9.41 -2.24
CA GLY A 60 4.77 -8.23 -3.11
C GLY A 60 6.09 -7.53 -3.44
N GLY A 61 6.12 -6.70 -4.48
CA GLY A 61 7.35 -6.04 -4.96
C GLY A 61 8.08 -5.19 -3.91
N ILE A 62 7.36 -4.65 -2.92
CA ILE A 62 7.97 -3.86 -1.84
C ILE A 62 9.02 -4.65 -1.04
N SER A 63 8.83 -5.96 -0.85
CA SER A 63 9.80 -6.77 -0.10
C SER A 63 11.17 -6.77 -0.77
N PHE A 64 11.23 -6.65 -2.10
CA PHE A 64 12.51 -6.57 -2.80
C PHE A 64 13.18 -5.21 -2.61
N LEU A 65 12.41 -4.12 -2.59
CA LEU A 65 12.93 -2.78 -2.32
C LEU A 65 13.47 -2.65 -0.89
N THR A 66 12.81 -3.30 0.07
CA THR A 66 13.19 -3.23 1.48
C THR A 66 14.07 -4.38 1.94
N ARG A 67 14.56 -5.24 1.03
CA ARG A 67 15.38 -6.43 1.38
C ARG A 67 14.71 -7.35 2.41
N ASP A 68 13.45 -7.69 2.15
CA ASP A 68 12.57 -8.54 2.95
C ASP A 68 12.15 -7.99 4.33
N GLU A 69 12.53 -6.76 4.68
CA GLU A 69 12.14 -6.13 5.97
C GLU A 69 10.64 -5.80 6.08
N ILE A 70 10.00 -5.42 4.97
CA ILE A 70 8.58 -5.07 4.92
C ILE A 70 7.94 -5.78 3.73
N THR A 71 6.81 -6.41 3.97
CA THR A 71 5.99 -7.01 2.91
C THR A 71 4.73 -6.19 2.64
N ARG A 72 4.07 -6.47 1.52
CA ARG A 72 2.74 -5.94 1.22
C ARG A 72 1.71 -6.29 2.30
N ILE A 73 1.88 -7.43 2.97
CA ILE A 73 1.02 -7.84 4.08
C ILE A 73 1.19 -6.88 5.25
N ASP A 74 2.42 -6.50 5.57
CA ASP A 74 2.72 -5.55 6.65
C ASP A 74 2.15 -4.15 6.34
N LEU A 75 2.34 -3.65 5.12
CA LEU A 75 1.76 -2.36 4.70
C LEU A 75 0.23 -2.38 4.78
N THR A 76 -0.40 -3.44 4.29
CA THR A 76 -1.86 -3.60 4.36
C THR A 76 -2.33 -3.64 5.80
N LYS A 77 -1.69 -4.47 6.64
CA LYS A 77 -2.00 -4.57 8.07
C LYS A 77 -1.91 -3.19 8.74
N ASN A 78 -0.85 -2.43 8.49
CA ASN A 78 -0.68 -1.10 9.07
C ASN A 78 -1.78 -0.13 8.61
N ALA A 79 -2.15 -0.12 7.32
CA ALA A 79 -3.24 0.72 6.81
C ALA A 79 -4.58 0.41 7.50
N PHE A 80 -4.90 -0.88 7.70
CA PHE A 80 -6.09 -1.30 8.45
C PHE A 80 -6.04 -0.88 9.91
N ILE A 81 -4.90 -1.05 10.60
CA ILE A 81 -4.73 -0.60 11.98
C ILE A 81 -4.98 0.91 12.08
N MET A 82 -4.44 1.70 11.15
CA MET A 82 -4.66 3.14 11.09
C MET A 82 -6.14 3.47 10.85
N ALA A 83 -6.81 2.80 9.92
CA ALA A 83 -8.22 3.03 9.64
C ALA A 83 -9.12 2.67 10.84
N LEU A 84 -8.76 1.63 11.61
CA LEU A 84 -9.51 1.21 12.79
C LEU A 84 -9.42 2.18 13.97
N THR A 85 -8.46 3.11 13.99
CA THR A 85 -8.24 4.03 15.13
C THR A 85 -9.50 4.79 15.54
N LYS A 86 -10.27 5.34 14.59
CA LYS A 86 -11.56 6.01 14.88
C LYS A 86 -12.63 5.04 15.41
N HIS A 87 -12.64 3.81 14.90
CA HIS A 87 -13.65 2.80 15.25
C HIS A 87 -13.44 2.25 16.67
N ILE A 88 -12.20 1.92 17.04
CA ILE A 88 -11.90 1.33 18.34
C ILE A 88 -11.88 2.37 19.47
N ASN A 89 -11.61 3.64 19.15
CA ASN A 89 -11.66 4.76 20.11
C ASN A 89 -12.97 5.54 19.95
N GLY A 90 -14.08 4.85 19.71
CA GLY A 90 -15.36 5.47 19.33
C GLY A 90 -15.86 6.51 20.32
N GLU A 91 -15.50 6.45 21.60
CA GLU A 91 -15.84 7.45 22.61
C GLU A 91 -15.18 8.82 22.41
N ILE A 92 -14.08 8.89 21.65
CA ILE A 92 -13.42 10.15 21.26
C ILE A 92 -14.00 10.70 19.94
N TRP A 93 -14.55 9.83 19.09
CA TRP A 93 -14.85 10.14 17.69
C TRP A 93 -16.33 10.11 17.30
N ARG A 94 -17.21 9.54 18.13
CA ARG A 94 -18.66 9.46 17.90
C ARG A 94 -19.43 10.54 18.64
#